data_AF-A0A2P6R6Z6-F1
#
_entry.id   AF-A0A2P6R6Z6-F1
#
_cell.length_a   1.000
_cell.length_b   1.000
_cell.length_c   1.000
_cell.angle_alpha   90.00
_cell.angle_beta   90.00
_cell.angle_gamma   90.00
#
_symmetry.space_group_name_H-M   'P 1'
#
loop_
_entity.id
_entity.type
_entity.pdbx_description
1 polymer ?
#
loop_
_entity_poly.entity_id
_entity_poly.type
_entity_poly.pdbx_seq_one_letter_code
_entity_poly.pdbx_strand_id
1 'polypeptide(L)'
;MQFIQLDEGLVIIEEAFQKAKRIVEGYPDTKFTSEEYMKFHACVYTLCYKPGDDNKVLLHEKFKKSLEETINSTVLPSLAAKENELLLRELVLMWSNYKLMAKWLCRFFEYLDRYYSSFCCGVSLGETSIDCFRSMVFNVLHGRIQAAAMSLINEERHGKQIDPKLLQDVMTIFMEIGENRSTSYYENFVQAMLEETAAFYSQSSSQWVVYDSLTDYIQKVNWCIMQEKERAGHYLHPTSVKKLIQVLQCQLLDMNALKLVEKLQSQNSSQLDYQEILSKCACLSIGEESSTPTLAEHLSALMAKSAHIH
;
A
#
# COMPACT_ATOMS: atom_id res chain seq x y z
N MET A 1 -24.45 -17.76 -38.17
CA MET A 1 -23.20 -17.67 -37.37
C MET A 1 -22.06 -17.92 -38.33
N GLN A 2 -21.22 -16.92 -38.58
CA GLN A 2 -20.10 -17.05 -39.53
C GLN A 2 -19.02 -17.93 -38.89
N PHE A 3 -18.61 -18.99 -39.58
CA PHE A 3 -17.50 -19.82 -39.14
C PHE A 3 -16.19 -19.07 -39.39
N ILE A 4 -15.47 -18.71 -38.33
CA ILE A 4 -14.11 -18.13 -38.42
C ILE A 4 -13.11 -19.29 -38.29
N GLN A 5 -12.12 -19.38 -39.17
CA GLN A 5 -11.04 -20.37 -39.01
C GLN A 5 -10.14 -19.99 -37.83
N LEU A 6 -9.45 -20.97 -37.21
CA LEU A 6 -8.63 -20.69 -36.03
C LEU A 6 -7.55 -19.63 -36.33
N ASP A 7 -6.84 -19.78 -37.44
CA ASP A 7 -5.77 -18.85 -37.84
C ASP A 7 -6.30 -17.42 -38.06
N GLU A 8 -7.44 -17.28 -38.74
CA GLU A 8 -8.09 -15.98 -38.95
C GLU A 8 -8.52 -15.35 -37.61
N GLY A 9 -9.07 -16.15 -36.70
CA GLY A 9 -9.48 -15.68 -35.38
C GLY A 9 -8.30 -15.25 -34.51
N LEU A 10 -7.16 -15.94 -34.61
CA LEU A 10 -5.93 -15.57 -33.91
C LEU A 10 -5.36 -14.23 -34.41
N VAL A 11 -5.48 -13.93 -35.71
CA VAL A 11 -5.09 -12.61 -36.24
C VAL A 11 -5.95 -11.49 -35.66
N ILE A 12 -7.27 -11.70 -35.55
CA ILE A 12 -8.20 -10.73 -34.94
C ILE A 12 -7.87 -10.50 -33.46
N ILE A 13 -7.53 -11.56 -32.74
CA ILE A 13 -7.14 -11.47 -31.32
C ILE A 13 -5.81 -10.73 -31.16
N GLU A 14 -4.85 -10.99 -32.04
CA GLU A 14 -3.56 -10.28 -32.02
C GLU A 14 -3.76 -8.78 -32.27
N GLU A 15 -4.66 -8.40 -33.18
CA GLU A 15 -5.04 -6.99 -33.38
C GLU A 15 -5.58 -6.35 -32.09
N ALA A 16 -6.40 -7.09 -31.31
CA ALA A 16 -6.90 -6.63 -30.03
C ALA A 16 -5.77 -6.42 -29.01
N PHE A 17 -4.82 -7.37 -28.92
CA PHE A 17 -3.65 -7.28 -28.04
C PHE A 17 -2.76 -6.10 -28.41
N GLN A 18 -2.43 -5.92 -29.69
CA GLN A 18 -1.60 -4.81 -30.14
C GLN A 18 -2.27 -3.45 -29.86
N LYS A 19 -3.59 -3.35 -30.08
CA LYS A 19 -4.32 -2.12 -29.73
C LYS A 19 -4.35 -1.88 -28.23
N ALA A 20 -4.59 -2.90 -27.42
CA ALA A 20 -4.62 -2.80 -25.96
C ALA A 20 -3.23 -2.40 -25.41
N LYS A 21 -2.15 -2.94 -25.98
CA LYS A 21 -0.76 -2.64 -25.61
C LYS A 21 -0.43 -1.15 -25.69
N ARG A 22 -1.00 -0.42 -26.66
CA ARG A 22 -0.82 1.04 -26.81
C ARG A 22 -1.22 1.83 -25.56
N ILE A 23 -2.16 1.32 -24.76
CA ILE A 23 -2.56 1.93 -23.48
C ILE A 23 -1.35 1.99 -22.53
N VAL A 24 -0.57 0.91 -22.46
CA VAL A 24 0.62 0.81 -21.61
C VAL A 24 1.79 1.62 -22.18
N GLU A 25 1.88 1.73 -23.50
CA GLU A 25 2.89 2.54 -24.20
C GLU A 25 2.68 4.07 -24.08
N GLY A 26 1.68 4.52 -23.31
CA GLY A 26 1.45 5.94 -23.04
C GLY A 26 0.33 6.57 -23.87
N TYR A 27 -0.52 5.77 -24.51
CA TYR A 27 -1.73 6.25 -25.19
C TYR A 27 -3.00 5.77 -24.45
N PRO A 28 -3.25 6.20 -23.20
CA PRO A 28 -4.37 5.72 -22.38
C PRO A 28 -5.74 6.11 -22.96
N ASP A 29 -5.79 7.14 -23.81
CA ASP A 29 -6.98 7.53 -24.57
C ASP A 29 -7.31 6.57 -25.73
N THR A 30 -6.55 5.47 -25.89
CA THR A 30 -6.89 4.40 -26.82
C THR A 30 -8.21 3.76 -26.40
N LYS A 31 -9.30 4.29 -26.96
CA LYS A 31 -10.66 3.78 -26.75
C LYS A 31 -10.93 2.64 -27.73
N PHE A 32 -11.63 1.64 -27.23
CA PHE A 32 -12.28 0.63 -28.06
C PHE A 32 -13.68 1.09 -28.40
N THR A 33 -14.01 1.10 -29.70
CA THR A 33 -15.38 1.39 -30.15
C THR A 33 -16.29 0.21 -29.83
N SER A 34 -17.60 0.43 -29.83
CA SER A 34 -18.57 -0.67 -29.68
C SER A 34 -18.40 -1.71 -30.78
N GLU A 35 -18.06 -1.30 -32.00
CA GLU A 35 -17.82 -2.21 -33.12
C GLU A 35 -16.59 -3.09 -32.88
N GLU A 36 -15.47 -2.50 -32.44
CA GLU A 36 -14.25 -3.24 -32.11
C GLU A 36 -14.47 -4.20 -30.94
N TYR A 37 -15.16 -3.73 -29.89
CA TYR A 37 -15.54 -4.57 -28.77
C TYR A 37 -16.35 -5.80 -29.24
N MET A 38 -17.38 -5.57 -30.05
CA MET A 38 -18.21 -6.66 -30.58
C MET A 38 -17.42 -7.59 -31.48
N LYS A 39 -16.52 -7.06 -32.33
CA LYS A 39 -15.62 -7.85 -33.18
C LYS A 39 -14.74 -8.79 -32.35
N PHE A 40 -14.04 -8.27 -31.35
CA PHE A 40 -13.11 -9.06 -30.54
C PHE A 40 -13.85 -10.07 -29.65
N HIS A 41 -14.91 -9.64 -28.98
CA HIS A 41 -15.72 -10.52 -28.13
C HIS A 41 -16.39 -11.65 -28.94
N ALA A 42 -16.99 -11.34 -30.10
CA ALA A 42 -17.62 -12.35 -30.96
C ALA A 42 -16.61 -13.36 -31.53
N CYS A 43 -15.39 -12.90 -31.82
CA CYS A 43 -14.30 -13.77 -32.25
C CYS A 43 -13.93 -14.78 -31.15
N VAL A 44 -13.65 -14.31 -29.93
CA VAL A 44 -13.34 -15.19 -28.79
C VAL A 44 -14.49 -16.15 -28.51
N TYR A 45 -15.73 -15.67 -28.50
CA TYR A 45 -16.92 -16.51 -28.32
C TYR A 45 -16.99 -17.64 -29.36
N THR A 46 -16.80 -17.32 -30.64
CA THR A 46 -16.91 -18.30 -31.74
C THR A 46 -15.80 -19.35 -31.68
N LEU A 47 -14.58 -18.95 -31.30
CA LEU A 47 -13.47 -19.89 -31.12
C LEU A 47 -13.67 -20.81 -29.91
N CYS A 48 -14.21 -20.30 -28.80
CA CYS A 48 -14.50 -21.06 -27.60
C CYS A 48 -15.72 -22.00 -27.74
N TYR A 49 -16.68 -21.64 -28.60
CA TYR A 49 -17.90 -22.43 -28.81
C TYR A 49 -17.66 -23.70 -29.64
N LYS A 50 -16.59 -23.75 -30.45
CA LYS A 50 -16.27 -24.94 -31.24
C LYS A 50 -15.99 -26.14 -30.32
N PRO A 51 -16.52 -27.34 -30.64
CA PRO A 51 -16.29 -28.53 -29.83
C PRO A 51 -14.81 -28.93 -29.83
N GLY A 52 -14.26 -29.14 -28.63
CA GLY A 52 -12.83 -29.41 -28.38
C GLY A 52 -12.26 -28.41 -27.37
N ASP A 53 -11.64 -28.89 -26.29
CA ASP A 53 -11.12 -28.01 -25.22
C ASP A 53 -9.80 -27.32 -25.59
N ASP A 54 -9.12 -27.78 -26.64
CA ASP A 54 -7.80 -27.28 -27.06
C ASP A 54 -7.81 -25.78 -27.39
N ASN A 55 -8.89 -25.26 -27.99
CA ASN A 55 -8.99 -23.83 -28.31
C ASN A 55 -9.09 -22.96 -27.05
N LYS A 56 -9.77 -23.43 -26.00
CA LYS A 56 -9.93 -22.66 -24.76
C LYS A 56 -8.60 -22.56 -24.02
N VAL A 57 -7.87 -23.67 -23.96
CA VAL A 57 -6.50 -23.74 -23.42
C VAL A 57 -5.60 -22.76 -24.18
N LEU A 58 -5.58 -22.86 -25.51
CA LEU A 58 -4.76 -22.01 -26.38
C LEU A 58 -5.06 -20.51 -26.18
N LEU A 59 -6.33 -20.14 -26.11
CA LEU A 59 -6.75 -18.76 -25.90
C LEU A 59 -6.36 -18.23 -24.52
N HIS A 60 -6.45 -19.07 -23.48
CA HIS A 60 -5.97 -18.72 -22.14
C HIS A 60 -4.46 -18.50 -22.12
N GLU A 61 -3.68 -19.40 -22.74
CA GLU A 61 -2.23 -19.24 -22.88
C GLU A 61 -1.85 -17.99 -23.66
N LYS A 62 -2.57 -17.68 -24.75
CA LYS A 62 -2.37 -16.47 -25.55
C LYS A 62 -2.65 -15.19 -24.75
N PHE A 63 -3.74 -15.19 -23.97
CA PHE A 63 -4.05 -14.09 -23.06
C PHE A 63 -2.91 -13.85 -22.08
N LYS A 64 -2.47 -14.91 -21.37
CA LYS A 64 -1.37 -14.81 -20.40
C LYS A 64 -0.08 -14.32 -21.06
N LYS A 65 0.30 -14.91 -22.19
CA LYS A 65 1.50 -14.54 -22.94
C LYS A 65 1.49 -13.07 -23.37
N SER A 66 0.35 -12.54 -23.81
CA SER A 66 0.23 -11.12 -24.19
C SER A 66 0.49 -10.17 -23.01
N LEU A 67 0.02 -10.54 -21.81
CA LEU A 67 0.31 -9.77 -20.58
C LEU A 67 1.80 -9.80 -20.25
N GLU A 68 2.42 -10.99 -20.26
CA GLU A 68 3.84 -11.18 -19.98
C GLU A 68 4.73 -10.44 -20.99
N GLU A 69 4.40 -10.49 -22.28
CA GLU A 69 5.10 -9.76 -23.34
C GLU A 69 5.01 -8.24 -23.15
N THR A 70 3.84 -7.72 -22.80
CA THR A 70 3.66 -6.29 -22.52
C THR A 70 4.48 -5.84 -21.31
N ILE A 71 4.51 -6.66 -20.26
CA ILE A 71 5.34 -6.41 -19.08
C ILE A 71 6.83 -6.34 -19.46
N ASN A 72 7.31 -7.35 -20.20
CA ASN A 72 8.71 -7.46 -20.60
C ASN A 72 9.15 -6.37 -21.57
N SER A 73 8.31 -6.00 -22.54
CA SER A 73 8.70 -5.04 -23.58
C SER A 73 8.54 -3.58 -23.16
N THR A 74 7.65 -3.29 -22.20
CA THR A 74 7.21 -1.91 -21.92
C THR A 74 7.34 -1.55 -20.44
N VAL A 75 6.70 -2.32 -19.55
CA VAL A 75 6.64 -1.97 -18.12
C VAL A 75 8.02 -2.07 -17.45
N LEU A 76 8.69 -3.22 -17.58
CA LEU A 76 9.98 -3.45 -16.94
C LEU A 76 11.07 -2.47 -17.43
N PRO A 77 11.23 -2.23 -18.75
CA PRO A 77 12.17 -1.22 -19.23
C PRO A 77 11.88 0.19 -18.69
N SER A 78 10.61 0.61 -18.60
CA SER A 78 10.25 1.93 -18.07
C SER A 78 10.65 2.09 -16.60
N LEU A 79 10.44 1.05 -15.79
CA LEU A 79 10.76 1.05 -14.36
C LEU A 79 12.26 0.89 -14.08
N ALA A 80 12.97 0.09 -14.88
CA ALA A 80 14.38 -0.23 -14.66
C ALA A 80 15.26 1.04 -14.62
N ALA A 81 14.93 2.04 -15.44
CA ALA A 81 15.70 3.28 -15.57
C ALA A 81 15.43 4.32 -14.48
N LYS A 82 14.45 4.09 -13.57
CA LYS A 82 14.01 5.07 -12.57
C LYS A 82 14.39 4.65 -11.15
N GLU A 83 14.60 5.63 -10.29
CA GLU A 83 14.93 5.42 -8.87
C GLU A 83 14.10 6.34 -7.96
N ASN A 84 14.01 6.00 -6.67
CA ASN A 84 13.37 6.81 -5.63
C ASN A 84 11.95 7.27 -6.01
N GLU A 85 11.62 8.54 -5.80
CA GLU A 85 10.30 9.10 -6.12
C GLU A 85 9.89 8.87 -7.59
N LEU A 86 10.83 9.00 -8.53
CA LEU A 86 10.55 8.80 -9.95
C LEU A 86 10.15 7.35 -10.25
N LEU A 87 10.74 6.38 -9.55
CA LEU A 87 10.34 4.98 -9.64
C LEU A 87 8.90 4.79 -9.17
N LEU A 88 8.50 5.42 -8.06
CA LEU A 88 7.15 5.31 -7.53
C LEU A 88 6.12 5.94 -8.48
N ARG A 89 6.42 7.12 -9.03
CA ARG A 89 5.52 7.78 -10.01
C ARG A 89 5.35 6.93 -11.26
N GLU A 90 6.44 6.38 -11.77
CA GLU A 90 6.41 5.49 -12.94
C GLU A 90 5.64 4.20 -12.63
N LEU A 91 5.81 3.62 -11.42
CA LEU A 91 5.07 2.44 -10.99
C LEU A 91 3.56 2.69 -10.96
N VAL A 92 3.13 3.80 -10.37
CA VAL A 92 1.69 4.17 -10.30
C VAL A 92 1.12 4.33 -11.70
N LEU A 93 1.83 5.04 -12.59
CA LEU A 93 1.43 5.22 -13.98
C LEU A 93 1.31 3.87 -14.72
N MET A 94 2.38 3.07 -14.69
CA MET A 94 2.45 1.79 -15.40
C MET A 94 1.41 0.81 -14.88
N TRP A 95 1.19 0.74 -13.56
CA TRP A 95 0.16 -0.10 -12.97
C TRP A 95 -1.24 0.33 -13.40
N SER A 96 -1.54 1.63 -13.39
CA SER A 96 -2.83 2.16 -13.85
C SER A 96 -3.11 1.80 -15.31
N ASN A 97 -2.14 2.04 -16.20
CA ASN A 97 -2.26 1.72 -17.63
C ASN A 97 -2.38 0.21 -17.87
N TYR A 98 -1.59 -0.59 -17.15
CA TYR A 98 -1.66 -2.05 -17.22
C TYR A 98 -3.02 -2.57 -16.75
N LYS A 99 -3.56 -2.07 -15.63
CA LYS A 99 -4.91 -2.44 -15.15
C LYS A 99 -5.97 -2.10 -16.20
N LEU A 100 -5.87 -0.95 -16.85
CA LEU A 100 -6.81 -0.54 -17.89
C LEU A 100 -6.73 -1.48 -19.12
N MET A 101 -5.52 -1.80 -19.57
CA MET A 101 -5.31 -2.78 -20.63
C MET A 101 -5.89 -4.16 -20.25
N ALA A 102 -5.50 -4.69 -19.09
CA ALA A 102 -5.97 -5.98 -18.60
C ALA A 102 -7.49 -6.03 -18.49
N LYS A 103 -8.14 -4.96 -18.02
CA LYS A 103 -9.60 -4.85 -17.94
C LYS A 103 -10.27 -4.97 -19.31
N TRP A 104 -9.70 -4.35 -20.35
CA TRP A 104 -10.21 -4.53 -21.71
C TRP A 104 -10.04 -5.95 -22.22
N LEU A 105 -8.86 -6.54 -22.01
CA LEU A 105 -8.60 -7.92 -22.41
C LEU A 105 -9.54 -8.91 -21.69
N CYS A 106 -9.72 -8.78 -20.38
CA CYS A 106 -10.68 -9.61 -19.63
C CYS A 106 -12.10 -9.50 -20.19
N ARG A 107 -12.52 -8.31 -20.65
CA ARG A 107 -13.84 -8.12 -21.27
C ARG A 107 -13.95 -8.80 -22.63
N PHE A 108 -12.94 -8.73 -23.48
CA PHE A 108 -12.96 -9.45 -24.76
C PHE A 108 -12.99 -10.97 -24.55
N PHE A 109 -12.36 -11.45 -23.47
CA PHE A 109 -12.26 -12.87 -23.11
C PHE A 109 -13.28 -13.31 -22.06
N GLU A 110 -14.33 -12.53 -21.77
CA GLU A 110 -15.28 -12.81 -20.68
C GLU A 110 -15.93 -14.20 -20.81
N TYR A 111 -16.21 -14.65 -22.04
CA TYR A 111 -16.76 -15.98 -22.27
C TYR A 111 -15.80 -17.09 -21.83
N LEU A 112 -14.50 -16.92 -22.08
CA LEU A 112 -13.48 -17.86 -21.62
C LEU A 112 -13.43 -17.89 -20.08
N ASP A 113 -13.49 -16.72 -19.44
CA ASP A 113 -13.44 -16.63 -17.98
C ASP A 113 -14.63 -17.33 -17.32
N ARG A 114 -15.83 -17.13 -17.85
CA ARG A 114 -17.05 -17.71 -17.28
C ARG A 114 -17.11 -19.24 -17.40
N TYR A 115 -16.71 -19.79 -18.54
CA TYR A 115 -16.96 -21.20 -18.89
C TYR A 115 -15.72 -22.10 -18.90
N TYR A 116 -14.50 -21.55 -18.88
CA TYR A 116 -13.26 -22.31 -18.85
C TYR A 116 -12.49 -22.11 -17.54
N SER A 117 -12.27 -20.86 -17.10
CA SER A 117 -11.54 -20.59 -15.84
C SER A 117 -12.23 -21.22 -14.63
N SER A 118 -13.57 -21.16 -14.56
CA SER A 118 -14.39 -21.77 -13.51
C SER A 118 -14.28 -23.30 -13.45
N PHE A 119 -13.96 -23.97 -14.55
CA PHE A 119 -13.98 -25.43 -14.67
C PHE A 119 -12.58 -26.07 -14.67
N CYS A 120 -11.56 -25.39 -15.19
CA CYS A 120 -10.24 -25.99 -15.39
C CYS A 120 -9.12 -25.40 -14.52
N CYS A 121 -9.09 -24.08 -14.33
CA CYS A 121 -7.94 -23.40 -13.71
C CYS A 121 -8.22 -22.88 -12.29
N GLY A 122 -9.49 -22.66 -11.93
CA GLY A 122 -9.90 -22.15 -10.62
C GLY A 122 -9.46 -20.71 -10.32
N VAL A 123 -8.84 -20.03 -11.30
CA VAL A 123 -8.33 -18.66 -11.21
C VAL A 123 -8.89 -17.87 -12.37
N SER A 124 -9.46 -16.70 -12.10
CA SER A 124 -10.03 -15.83 -13.12
C SER A 124 -8.94 -15.18 -14.00
N LEU A 125 -9.32 -14.70 -15.19
CA LEU A 125 -8.44 -13.90 -16.04
C LEU A 125 -8.00 -12.61 -15.34
N GLY A 126 -8.89 -12.02 -14.52
CA GLY A 126 -8.58 -10.87 -13.67
C GLY A 126 -7.45 -11.18 -12.69
N GLU A 127 -7.58 -12.26 -11.92
CA GLU A 127 -6.54 -12.70 -10.98
C GLU A 127 -5.24 -13.08 -11.69
N THR A 128 -5.33 -13.76 -12.83
CA THR A 128 -4.18 -14.09 -13.68
C THR A 128 -3.43 -12.82 -14.09
N SER A 129 -4.15 -11.74 -14.42
CA SER A 129 -3.53 -10.47 -14.80
C SER A 129 -2.79 -9.79 -13.65
N ILE A 130 -3.34 -9.83 -12.43
CA ILE A 130 -2.68 -9.32 -11.22
C ILE A 130 -1.45 -10.18 -10.91
N ASP A 131 -1.56 -11.51 -11.02
CA ASP A 131 -0.47 -12.45 -10.76
C ASP A 131 0.71 -12.28 -11.72
N CYS A 132 0.46 -12.00 -13.00
CA CYS A 132 1.52 -11.69 -13.96
C CYS A 132 2.30 -10.44 -13.53
N PHE A 133 1.62 -9.34 -13.23
CA PHE A 133 2.28 -8.11 -12.80
C PHE A 133 3.00 -8.28 -11.47
N ARG A 134 2.38 -8.98 -10.51
CA ARG A 134 2.96 -9.27 -9.20
C ARG A 134 4.25 -10.06 -9.31
N SER A 135 4.21 -11.18 -10.03
CA SER A 135 5.35 -12.09 -10.13
C SER A 135 6.51 -11.49 -10.92
N MET A 136 6.23 -10.78 -12.01
CA MET A 136 7.25 -10.30 -12.94
C MET A 136 7.78 -8.91 -12.60
N VAL A 137 6.94 -8.03 -12.05
CA VAL A 137 7.31 -6.63 -11.77
C VAL A 137 7.48 -6.43 -10.27
N PHE A 138 6.39 -6.65 -9.53
CA PHE A 138 6.33 -6.21 -8.14
C PHE A 138 7.28 -6.99 -7.24
N ASN A 139 7.34 -8.32 -7.34
CA ASN A 139 8.26 -9.16 -6.57
C ASN A 139 9.73 -8.85 -6.87
N VAL A 140 10.05 -8.55 -8.12
CA VAL A 140 11.42 -8.24 -8.56
C VAL A 140 11.87 -6.88 -8.02
N LEU A 141 10.96 -5.90 -8.00
CA LEU A 141 11.27 -4.51 -7.61
C LEU A 141 10.87 -4.18 -6.16
N HIS A 142 10.29 -5.12 -5.43
CA HIS A 142 9.68 -4.88 -4.11
C HIS A 142 10.61 -4.13 -3.16
N GLY A 143 11.86 -4.59 -3.00
CA GLY A 143 12.83 -3.95 -2.11
C GLY A 143 13.13 -2.50 -2.49
N ARG A 144 13.21 -2.19 -3.80
CA ARG A 144 13.45 -0.82 -4.29
C ARG A 144 12.23 0.07 -4.08
N ILE A 145 11.02 -0.46 -4.32
CA ILE A 145 9.76 0.27 -4.12
C ILE A 145 9.56 0.57 -2.65
N GLN A 146 9.75 -0.42 -1.77
CA GLN A 146 9.65 -0.26 -0.32
C GLN A 146 10.67 0.77 0.19
N ALA A 147 11.94 0.66 -0.22
CA ALA A 147 12.97 1.62 0.19
C ALA A 147 12.65 3.05 -0.28
N ALA A 148 12.18 3.22 -1.52
CA ALA A 148 11.78 4.52 -2.04
C ALA A 148 10.60 5.13 -1.27
N ALA A 149 9.58 4.33 -0.92
CA ALA A 149 8.43 4.78 -0.15
C ALA A 149 8.83 5.17 1.28
N MET A 150 9.68 4.38 1.94
CA MET A 150 10.23 4.72 3.26
C MET A 150 11.07 6.00 3.21
N SER A 151 11.89 6.15 2.17
CA SER A 151 12.69 7.36 1.96
C SER A 151 11.81 8.62 1.87
N LEU A 152 10.70 8.58 1.14
CA LEU A 152 9.79 9.73 1.04
C LEU A 152 9.18 10.11 2.39
N ILE A 153 8.77 9.11 3.19
CA ILE A 153 8.22 9.35 4.54
C ILE A 153 9.26 9.99 5.44
N ASN A 154 10.51 9.54 5.35
CA ASN A 154 11.60 10.14 6.11
C ASN A 154 11.92 11.55 5.64
N GLU A 155 11.93 11.82 4.33
CA GLU A 155 12.11 13.17 3.82
C GLU A 155 11.02 14.12 4.35
N GLU A 156 9.76 13.66 4.40
CA GLU A 156 8.65 14.40 5.00
C GLU A 156 8.83 14.63 6.50
N ARG A 157 9.37 13.66 7.24
CA ARG A 157 9.78 13.82 8.65
C ARG A 157 10.81 14.93 8.85
N HIS A 158 11.71 15.12 7.89
CA HIS A 158 12.72 16.17 7.91
C HIS A 158 12.21 17.51 7.33
N GLY A 159 10.91 17.64 7.09
CA GLY A 159 10.27 18.88 6.64
C GLY A 159 10.32 19.13 5.14
N LYS A 160 10.74 18.14 4.34
CA LYS A 160 10.63 18.23 2.87
C LYS A 160 9.17 18.09 2.49
N GLN A 161 8.69 18.94 1.57
CA GLN A 161 7.37 18.74 0.98
C GLN A 161 7.41 17.53 0.05
N ILE A 162 6.47 16.62 0.24
CA ILE A 162 6.25 15.47 -0.63
C ILE A 162 4.84 15.56 -1.23
N ASP A 163 4.56 14.66 -2.18
CA ASP A 163 3.23 14.44 -2.73
C ASP A 163 2.54 13.31 -1.94
N PRO A 164 1.61 13.58 -1.01
CA PRO A 164 0.98 12.55 -0.19
C PRO A 164 0.10 11.62 -1.03
N LYS A 165 -0.40 12.10 -2.17
CA LYS A 165 -1.22 11.30 -3.09
C LYS A 165 -0.41 10.18 -3.71
N LEU A 166 0.87 10.44 -4.04
CA LEU A 166 1.78 9.41 -4.53
C LEU A 166 1.93 8.25 -3.53
N LEU A 167 2.17 8.56 -2.25
CA LEU A 167 2.26 7.52 -1.22
C LEU A 167 0.94 6.77 -1.05
N GLN A 168 -0.20 7.48 -1.05
CA GLN A 168 -1.52 6.85 -0.99
C GLN A 168 -1.72 5.86 -2.15
N ASP A 169 -1.38 6.27 -3.37
CA ASP A 169 -1.50 5.41 -4.55
C ASP A 169 -0.59 4.18 -4.45
N VAL A 170 0.64 4.33 -3.95
CA VAL A 170 1.55 3.20 -3.69
C VAL A 170 0.97 2.24 -2.63
N MET A 171 0.37 2.76 -1.54
CA MET A 171 -0.29 1.91 -0.54
C MET A 171 -1.47 1.15 -1.13
N THR A 172 -2.26 1.80 -2.01
CA THR A 172 -3.32 1.13 -2.75
C THR A 172 -2.78 -0.01 -3.61
N ILE A 173 -1.65 0.18 -4.28
CA ILE A 173 -0.99 -0.89 -5.05
C ILE A 173 -0.57 -2.06 -4.15
N PHE A 174 0.00 -1.79 -2.97
CA PHE A 174 0.39 -2.83 -2.02
C PHE A 174 -0.80 -3.67 -1.54
N MET A 175 -1.96 -3.03 -1.35
CA MET A 175 -3.20 -3.72 -1.00
C MET A 175 -3.74 -4.54 -2.18
N GLU A 176 -3.86 -3.95 -3.37
CA GLU A 176 -4.40 -4.62 -4.57
C GLU A 176 -3.55 -5.83 -4.99
N ILE A 177 -2.22 -5.72 -4.96
CA ILE A 177 -1.32 -6.82 -5.35
C ILE A 177 -1.29 -7.95 -4.30
N GLY A 178 -1.55 -7.62 -3.03
CA GLY A 178 -1.61 -8.58 -1.92
C GLY A 178 -2.99 -9.21 -1.71
N GLU A 179 -4.03 -8.72 -2.40
CA GLU A 179 -5.41 -9.14 -2.16
C GLU A 179 -5.62 -10.63 -2.42
N ASN A 180 -6.30 -11.33 -1.49
CA ASN A 180 -6.55 -12.77 -1.55
C ASN A 180 -5.27 -13.64 -1.64
N ARG A 181 -4.18 -13.22 -1.01
CA ARG A 181 -2.91 -13.96 -0.94
C ARG A 181 -2.47 -14.15 0.51
N SER A 182 -1.58 -15.12 0.74
CA SER A 182 -1.02 -15.39 2.08
C SER A 182 -0.06 -14.30 2.57
N THR A 183 0.57 -13.57 1.66
CA THR A 183 1.51 -12.48 1.97
C THR A 183 0.85 -11.13 1.69
N SER A 184 0.66 -10.32 2.73
CA SER A 184 0.20 -8.94 2.60
C SER A 184 1.39 -7.99 2.49
N TYR A 185 1.64 -7.46 1.29
CA TYR A 185 2.69 -6.46 1.08
C TYR A 185 2.43 -5.18 1.88
N TYR A 186 1.16 -4.79 2.00
CA TYR A 186 0.77 -3.64 2.80
C TYR A 186 1.10 -3.84 4.29
N GLU A 187 0.73 -4.98 4.89
CA GLU A 187 1.04 -5.22 6.32
C GLU A 187 2.55 -5.36 6.54
N ASN A 188 3.29 -5.98 5.61
CA ASN A 188 4.75 -6.06 5.69
C ASN A 188 5.40 -4.67 5.63
N PHE A 189 4.90 -3.79 4.75
CA PHE A 189 5.36 -2.41 4.67
C PHE A 189 5.05 -1.64 5.96
N VAL A 190 3.82 -1.75 6.46
CA VAL A 190 3.41 -1.12 7.73
C VAL A 190 4.32 -1.62 8.86
N GLN A 191 4.58 -2.92 8.96
CA GLN A 191 5.46 -3.49 9.98
C GLN A 191 6.88 -2.90 9.90
N ALA A 192 7.48 -2.84 8.71
CA ALA A 192 8.79 -2.23 8.51
C ALA A 192 8.78 -0.73 8.89
N MET A 193 7.71 -0.01 8.54
CA MET A 193 7.55 1.39 8.94
C MET A 193 7.47 1.54 10.46
N LEU A 194 6.71 0.69 11.15
CA LEU A 194 6.59 0.71 12.60
C LEU A 194 7.93 0.50 13.28
N GLU A 195 8.72 -0.47 12.81
CA GLU A 195 10.07 -0.76 13.33
C GLU A 195 11.03 0.43 13.15
N GLU A 196 11.05 1.02 11.96
CA GLU A 196 11.90 2.18 11.68
C GLU A 196 11.48 3.41 12.50
N THR A 197 10.17 3.62 12.64
CA THR A 197 9.61 4.69 13.47
C THR A 197 9.95 4.48 14.94
N ALA A 198 9.90 3.24 15.42
CA ALA A 198 10.27 2.90 16.79
C ALA A 198 11.74 3.23 17.05
N ALA A 199 12.64 2.84 16.14
CA ALA A 199 14.06 3.14 16.25
C ALA A 199 14.34 4.65 16.27
N PHE A 200 13.71 5.41 15.36
CA PHE A 200 13.86 6.86 15.26
C PHE A 200 13.45 7.58 16.56
N TYR A 201 12.27 7.26 17.10
CA TYR A 201 11.77 7.91 18.31
C TYR A 201 12.42 7.39 19.59
N SER A 202 12.89 6.13 19.63
CA SER A 202 13.68 5.60 20.73
C SER A 202 15.01 6.36 20.89
N GLN A 203 15.71 6.58 19.78
CA GLN A 203 16.95 7.37 19.78
C GLN A 203 16.69 8.81 20.24
N SER A 204 15.67 9.45 19.67
CA SER A 204 15.31 10.84 19.99
C SER A 204 14.91 10.99 21.47
N SER A 205 14.05 10.11 21.96
CA SER A 205 13.55 10.18 23.35
C SER A 205 14.64 9.95 24.38
N SER A 206 15.60 9.07 24.10
CA SER A 206 16.74 8.82 24.98
C SER A 206 17.60 10.06 25.25
N GLN A 207 17.69 10.97 24.28
CA GLN A 207 18.40 12.24 24.41
C GLN A 207 17.53 13.29 25.10
N TRP A 208 16.30 13.47 24.63
CA TRP A 208 15.37 14.47 25.15
C TRP A 208 15.07 14.26 26.63
N VAL A 209 14.88 13.00 27.06
CA VAL A 209 14.57 12.69 28.47
C VAL A 209 15.69 13.08 29.42
N VAL A 210 16.95 13.18 28.94
CA VAL A 210 18.08 13.62 29.75
C VAL A 210 18.16 15.14 29.77
N TYR A 211 18.19 15.77 28.59
CA TYR A 211 18.54 17.18 28.45
C TYR A 211 17.38 18.16 28.60
N ASP A 212 16.15 17.77 28.25
CA ASP A 212 15.00 18.69 28.26
C ASP A 212 14.37 18.80 29.65
N SER A 213 13.69 19.93 29.90
CA SER A 213 12.76 20.03 31.03
C SER A 213 11.58 19.08 30.85
N LEU A 214 10.87 18.72 31.93
CA LEU A 214 9.70 17.84 31.82
C LEU A 214 8.63 18.46 30.89
N THR A 215 8.38 19.76 31.03
CA THR A 215 7.42 20.48 30.20
C THR A 215 7.80 20.47 28.72
N ASP A 216 9.06 20.78 28.39
CA ASP A 216 9.55 20.78 27.00
C ASP A 216 9.50 19.38 26.40
N TYR A 217 9.86 18.36 27.17
CA TYR A 217 9.80 16.96 26.74
C TYR A 217 8.36 16.58 26.37
N ILE A 218 7.39 16.83 27.26
CA ILE A 218 5.99 16.49 27.03
C ILE A 218 5.42 17.27 25.83
N GLN A 219 5.79 18.55 25.67
CA GLN A 219 5.39 19.34 24.50
C GLN A 219 5.94 18.74 23.20
N LYS A 220 7.22 18.34 23.16
CA LYS A 220 7.82 17.65 22.00
C LYS A 220 7.11 16.33 21.70
N VAL A 221 6.85 15.52 22.72
CA VAL A 221 6.14 14.24 22.54
C VAL A 221 4.76 14.46 21.92
N ASN A 222 3.99 15.41 22.46
CA ASN A 222 2.66 15.73 21.92
C ASN A 222 2.75 16.20 20.46
N TRP A 223 3.69 17.10 20.16
CA TRP A 223 3.92 17.59 18.81
C TRP A 223 4.27 16.45 17.84
N CYS A 224 5.19 15.55 18.22
CA CYS A 224 5.56 14.39 17.41
C CYS A 224 4.37 13.46 17.13
N ILE A 225 3.58 13.14 18.15
CA ILE A 225 2.40 12.27 18.00
C ILE A 225 1.38 12.90 17.05
N MET A 226 1.11 14.20 17.19
CA MET A 226 0.16 14.91 16.33
C MET A 226 0.63 14.97 14.88
N GLN A 227 1.90 15.32 14.67
CA GLN A 227 2.48 15.39 13.33
C GLN A 227 2.51 14.01 12.66
N GLU A 228 2.87 12.95 13.39
CA GLU A 228 2.89 11.61 12.81
C GLU A 228 1.47 11.10 12.48
N LYS A 229 0.49 11.42 13.33
CA LYS A 229 -0.92 11.08 13.09
C LYS A 229 -1.45 11.77 11.84
N GLU A 230 -1.20 13.07 11.72
CA GLU A 230 -1.62 13.86 10.56
C GLU A 230 -0.95 13.34 9.29
N ARG A 231 0.38 13.18 9.31
CA ARG A 231 1.18 12.67 8.19
C ARG A 231 0.66 11.32 7.70
N ALA A 232 0.67 10.33 8.59
CA ALA A 232 0.26 8.97 8.26
C ALA A 232 -1.21 8.87 7.86
N GLY A 233 -2.06 9.76 8.37
CA GLY A 233 -3.48 9.83 8.01
C GLY A 233 -3.73 10.16 6.53
N HIS A 234 -2.78 10.77 5.83
CA HIS A 234 -2.93 11.06 4.40
C HIS A 234 -2.81 9.83 3.50
N TYR A 235 -2.06 8.80 3.90
CA TYR A 235 -1.72 7.68 3.02
C TYR A 235 -1.85 6.28 3.63
N LEU A 236 -1.98 6.14 4.96
CA LEU A 236 -2.21 4.85 5.62
C LEU A 236 -3.68 4.63 5.98
N HIS A 237 -4.07 3.37 6.07
CA HIS A 237 -5.37 2.99 6.62
C HIS A 237 -5.48 3.37 8.12
N PRO A 238 -6.65 3.83 8.61
CA PRO A 238 -6.83 4.26 10.00
C PRO A 238 -6.37 3.25 11.06
N THR A 239 -6.49 1.93 10.80
CA THR A 239 -6.00 0.89 11.71
C THR A 239 -4.47 0.88 11.82
N SER A 240 -3.77 1.10 10.71
CA SER A 240 -2.30 1.21 10.68
C SER A 240 -1.84 2.49 11.35
N VAL A 241 -2.57 3.61 11.18
CA VAL A 241 -2.30 4.86 11.92
C VAL A 241 -2.43 4.62 13.43
N LYS A 242 -3.46 3.91 13.89
CA LYS A 242 -3.60 3.55 15.31
C LYS A 242 -2.40 2.75 15.84
N LYS A 243 -1.93 1.74 15.09
CA LYS A 243 -0.72 0.97 15.42
C LYS A 243 0.52 1.87 15.50
N LEU A 244 0.68 2.81 14.56
CA LEU A 244 1.78 3.76 14.54
C LEU A 244 1.80 4.66 15.78
N ILE A 245 0.65 5.22 16.15
CA ILE A 245 0.55 6.07 17.35
C ILE A 245 0.86 5.28 18.63
N GLN A 246 0.43 4.01 18.72
CA GLN A 246 0.79 3.15 19.84
C GLN A 246 2.31 2.93 19.94
N VAL A 247 3.00 2.74 18.81
CA VAL A 247 4.47 2.63 18.78
C VAL A 247 5.12 3.91 19.26
N LEU A 248 4.66 5.08 18.81
CA LEU A 248 5.18 6.37 19.28
C LEU A 248 4.97 6.52 20.79
N GLN A 249 3.77 6.21 21.29
CA GLN A 249 3.47 6.29 22.71
C GLN A 249 4.40 5.39 23.53
N CYS A 250 4.61 4.15 23.08
CA CYS A 250 5.51 3.22 23.75
C CYS A 250 6.95 3.77 23.82
N GLN A 251 7.51 4.24 22.69
CA GLN A 251 8.91 4.69 22.63
C GLN A 251 9.15 6.05 23.29
N LEU A 252 8.16 6.94 23.27
CA LEU A 252 8.28 8.28 23.84
C LEU A 252 7.88 8.33 25.31
N LEU A 253 7.05 7.41 25.80
CA LEU A 253 6.44 7.52 27.14
C LEU A 253 6.73 6.28 27.96
N ASP A 254 6.26 5.11 27.53
CA ASP A 254 6.35 3.89 28.34
C ASP A 254 7.80 3.49 28.62
N MET A 255 8.67 3.55 27.60
CA MET A 255 10.09 3.24 27.74
C MET A 255 10.86 4.24 28.62
N ASN A 256 10.33 5.46 28.80
CA ASN A 256 10.93 6.52 29.60
C ASN A 256 10.20 6.78 30.92
N ALA A 257 9.18 5.98 31.25
CA ALA A 257 8.26 6.21 32.36
C ALA A 257 8.96 6.46 33.69
N LEU A 258 9.94 5.62 34.07
CA LEU A 258 10.67 5.75 35.34
C LEU A 258 11.43 7.08 35.42
N LYS A 259 12.14 7.46 34.34
CA LYS A 259 12.90 8.72 34.28
C LYS A 259 11.98 9.95 34.34
N LEU A 260 10.80 9.86 33.73
CA LEU A 260 9.81 10.94 33.78
C LEU A 260 9.24 11.12 35.20
N VAL A 261 9.00 10.02 35.92
CA VAL A 261 8.56 10.07 37.33
C VAL A 261 9.64 10.67 38.23
N GLU A 262 10.90 10.25 38.08
CA GLU A 262 12.02 10.84 38.82
C GLU A 262 12.15 12.34 38.56
N LYS A 263 12.02 12.77 37.30
CA LYS A 263 12.03 14.19 36.93
C LYS A 263 10.88 14.96 37.58
N LEU A 264 9.66 14.40 37.55
CA LEU A 264 8.49 14.99 38.20
C LEU A 264 8.71 15.22 39.70
N GLN A 265 9.24 14.20 40.39
CA GLN A 265 9.54 14.27 41.83
C GLN A 265 10.63 15.30 42.15
N SER A 266 11.64 15.42 41.29
CA SER A 266 12.73 16.37 41.48
C SER A 266 12.32 17.84 41.25
N GLN A 267 11.30 18.09 40.43
CA GLN A 267 10.91 19.44 40.02
C GLN A 267 9.84 20.10 40.89
N ASN A 268 9.29 19.41 41.92
CA ASN A 268 8.19 19.92 42.75
C ASN A 268 7.07 20.59 41.92
N SER A 269 6.79 20.04 40.74
CA SER A 269 5.80 20.61 39.81
C SER A 269 4.43 20.61 40.48
N SER A 270 3.73 21.74 40.41
CA SER A 270 2.41 21.88 41.01
C SER A 270 1.43 20.87 40.38
N GLN A 271 0.48 20.38 41.18
CA GLN A 271 -0.54 19.45 40.70
C GLN A 271 -1.41 20.04 39.56
N LEU A 272 -1.41 21.38 39.39
CA LEU A 272 -2.07 22.10 38.29
C LEU A 272 -1.35 21.94 36.95
N ASP A 273 -0.02 22.05 36.89
CA ASP A 273 0.75 21.82 35.66
C ASP A 273 0.58 20.37 35.17
N TYR A 274 0.46 19.43 36.11
CA TYR A 274 0.24 18.03 35.80
C TYR A 274 -1.16 17.74 35.23
N GLN A 275 -2.20 18.37 35.76
CA GLN A 275 -3.57 18.26 35.22
C GLN A 275 -3.69 18.89 33.83
N GLU A 276 -2.95 19.96 33.55
CA GLU A 276 -2.90 20.55 32.22
C GLU A 276 -2.15 19.65 31.22
N ILE A 277 -1.05 19.02 31.65
CA ILE A 277 -0.32 18.00 30.89
C ILE A 277 -1.24 16.80 30.60
N LEU A 278 -1.91 16.26 31.62
CA LEU A 278 -2.84 15.13 31.48
C LEU A 278 -4.04 15.48 30.60
N SER A 279 -4.57 16.71 30.68
CA SER A 279 -5.64 17.21 29.82
C SER A 279 -5.22 17.27 28.35
N LYS A 280 -4.02 17.81 28.06
CA LYS A 280 -3.44 17.80 26.70
C LYS A 280 -3.19 16.38 26.20
N CYS A 281 -2.85 15.45 27.08
CA CYS A 281 -2.67 14.03 26.77
C CYS A 281 -4.01 13.29 26.57
N ALA A 282 -5.06 13.67 27.29
CA ALA A 282 -6.39 13.06 27.19
C ALA A 282 -7.08 13.39 25.86
N CYS A 283 -6.83 14.57 25.29
CA CYS A 283 -7.28 14.93 23.93
C CYS A 283 -6.67 14.05 22.81
N LEU A 284 -5.64 13.26 23.12
CA LEU A 284 -4.99 12.32 22.18
C LEU A 284 -5.65 10.94 22.18
N SER A 285 -6.55 10.68 23.13
CA SER A 285 -7.35 9.46 23.18
C SER A 285 -8.27 9.48 21.97
N ILE A 286 -7.94 8.67 20.96
CA ILE A 286 -8.79 8.45 19.80
C ILE A 286 -10.17 8.04 20.36
N GLY A 287 -11.21 8.77 19.94
CA GLY A 287 -12.58 8.48 20.31
C GLY A 287 -12.89 6.99 20.18
N GLU A 288 -13.17 6.41 21.34
CA GLU A 288 -13.82 5.12 21.59
C GLU A 288 -13.10 3.81 21.19
N GLU A 289 -13.17 2.89 22.15
CA GLU A 289 -12.83 1.46 22.11
C GLU A 289 -11.37 1.12 21.77
N SER A 290 -10.46 1.43 22.70
CA SER A 290 -9.26 0.62 22.88
C SER A 290 -9.04 0.30 24.35
N SER A 291 -8.91 -0.99 24.65
CA SER A 291 -8.50 -1.54 25.95
C SER A 291 -7.04 -1.19 26.33
N THR A 292 -6.42 -0.22 25.66
CA THR A 292 -5.07 0.27 25.93
C THR A 292 -5.17 1.59 26.72
N PRO A 293 -4.57 1.68 27.92
CA PRO A 293 -4.70 2.85 28.75
C PRO A 293 -4.17 4.09 28.04
N THR A 294 -4.95 5.16 28.06
CA THR A 294 -4.55 6.50 27.63
C THR A 294 -3.26 6.93 28.32
N LEU A 295 -2.49 7.85 27.72
CA LEU A 295 -1.31 8.41 28.36
C LEU A 295 -1.64 9.00 29.74
N ALA A 296 -2.84 9.56 29.90
CA ALA A 296 -3.34 10.02 31.18
C ALA A 296 -3.55 8.88 32.19
N GLU A 297 -4.05 7.71 31.76
CA GLU A 297 -4.21 6.52 32.60
C GLU A 297 -2.87 5.84 32.91
N HIS A 298 -1.91 5.78 31.97
CA HIS A 298 -0.57 5.28 32.23
C HIS A 298 0.18 6.14 33.24
N LEU A 299 0.15 7.47 33.07
CA LEU A 299 0.75 8.42 34.00
C LEU A 299 0.03 8.42 35.36
N SER A 300 -1.30 8.25 35.38
CA SER A 300 -2.06 8.09 36.63
C SER A 300 -1.77 6.75 37.32
N ALA A 301 -1.59 5.66 36.58
CA ALA A 301 -1.22 4.35 37.11
C ALA A 301 0.23 4.30 37.63
N LEU A 302 1.15 5.02 36.98
CA LEU A 302 2.52 5.24 37.46
C LEU A 302 2.53 6.01 38.79
N MET A 303 1.70 7.05 38.91
CA MET A 303 1.52 7.81 40.16
C MET A 303 0.90 6.96 41.28
N ALA A 304 -0.11 6.14 40.96
CA ALA A 304 -0.72 5.23 41.93
C ALA A 304 0.27 4.19 42.46
N LYS A 305 1.19 3.70 41.61
CA LYS A 305 2.28 2.81 42.03
C LYS A 305 3.33 3.51 42.90
N SER A 306 3.63 4.79 42.67
CA SER A 306 4.58 5.54 43.51
C SER A 306 3.98 6.02 44.83
N ALA A 307 2.66 6.27 44.90
CA ALA A 307 1.97 6.66 46.13
C ALA A 307 1.89 5.54 47.19
N HIS A 308 2.14 4.29 46.78
CA HIS A 308 2.20 3.12 47.67
C HIS A 308 3.62 2.77 48.16
N ILE A 309 4.63 3.60 47.87
CA ILE A 309 6.02 3.43 48.33
C ILE A 309 6.34 4.35 49.54
N HIS A 310 5.34 5.04 50.08
CA HIS A 310 5.42 5.78 51.35
C HIS A 310 4.57 5.14 52.43
#